data_AF-A0A6A9SS95-F1
#
_entry.id   AF-A0A6A9SS95-F1
#
_cell.length_a   1.000
_cell.length_b   1.000
_cell.length_c   1.000
_cell.angle_alpha   90.00
_cell.angle_beta   90.00
_cell.angle_gamma   90.00
#
_symmetry.space_group_name_H-M   'P 1'
#
loop_
_entity.id
_entity.type
_entity.pdbx_description
1 polymer ?
#
loop_
_entity_poly.entity_id
_entity_poly.type
_entity_poly.pdbx_seq_one_letter_code
_entity_poly.pdbx_strand_id
1 'polypeptide(L)' 'MAKESCDACGDAVPIGGGISGLWSSDPQGTGGMTLELRDGTEHFLCFDCIERLPDDPTEADVLELEAE' A
#
# COMPACT_ATOMS: atom_id res chain seq x y z
N MET A 1 5.63 15.20 4.96
CA MET A 1 5.17 13.79 5.07
C MET A 1 4.52 13.47 3.75
N ALA A 2 5.11 12.55 2.99
CA ALA A 2 4.47 12.08 1.77
C ALA A 2 3.31 11.16 2.15
N LYS A 3 2.22 11.26 1.41
CA LYS A 3 1.07 10.37 1.54
C LYS A 3 0.73 9.89 0.15
N GLU A 4 0.36 8.63 0.06
CA GLU A 4 -0.08 7.99 -1.17
C GLU A 4 -1.47 7.40 -0.95
N SER A 5 -2.29 7.45 -1.99
CA SER A 5 -3.64 6.90 -1.96
C SER A 5 -3.54 5.38 -2.08
N CYS A 6 -4.21 4.66 -1.19
CA CYS A 6 -4.37 3.21 -1.30
C CYS A 6 -5.15 2.87 -2.57
N ASP A 7 -4.63 1.99 -3.42
CA ASP A 7 -5.30 1.55 -4.64
C ASP A 7 -6.54 0.68 -4.37
N ALA A 8 -6.67 0.14 -3.15
CA ALA A 8 -7.89 -0.54 -2.70
C ALA A 8 -8.88 0.46 -2.10
N CYS A 9 -8.68 0.93 -0.87
CA CYS A 9 -9.70 1.75 -0.18
C CYS A 9 -9.70 3.24 -0.53
N GLY A 10 -8.75 3.72 -1.34
CA GLY A 10 -8.61 5.15 -1.68
C GLY A 10 -8.09 6.05 -0.55
N ASP A 11 -7.85 5.52 0.66
CA ASP A 11 -7.41 6.31 1.81
C ASP A 11 -6.01 6.90 1.60
N ALA A 12 -5.79 8.09 2.18
CA ALA A 12 -4.49 8.76 2.14
C ALA A 12 -3.55 8.20 3.23
N VAL A 13 -2.70 7.25 2.82
CA VAL A 13 -1.78 6.52 3.70
C VAL A 13 -0.43 7.23 3.79
N PRO A 14 0.13 7.42 4.99
CA PRO A 14 1.46 7.99 5.14
C PRO A 14 2.53 7.04 4.60
N ILE A 15 3.34 7.50 3.64
CA ILE A 15 4.46 6.72 3.10
C ILE A 15 5.80 7.25 3.59
N GLY A 16 6.67 6.31 3.96
CA GLY A 16 8.07 6.58 4.26
C GLY A 16 8.81 6.79 2.95
N GLY A 17 9.03 8.04 2.58
CA GLY A 17 9.61 8.40 1.29
C GLY A 17 10.99 7.79 1.05
N GLY A 18 11.15 7.10 -0.09
CA GLY A 18 12.41 6.49 -0.53
C GLY A 18 13.52 7.50 -0.88
N ILE A 19 14.75 7.08 -0.60
CA ILE A 19 16.08 7.57 -1.05
C ILE A 19 16.56 9.00 -0.71
N SER A 20 15.88 9.78 0.12
CA SER A 20 16.59 10.75 1.00
C SER A 20 16.82 10.15 2.39
N GLY A 21 17.24 8.87 2.41
CA GLY A 21 17.57 8.10 3.60
C GLY A 21 18.89 8.49 4.28
N LEU A 22 19.25 9.76 4.31
CA LEU A 22 20.34 10.23 5.18
C LEU A 22 19.84 10.75 6.53
N TRP A 23 18.55 11.10 6.65
CA TRP A 23 17.99 11.76 7.85
C TRP A 23 16.49 11.49 8.07
N SER A 24 16.00 10.26 7.94
CA SER A 24 14.66 9.94 8.45
C SER A 24 14.77 9.17 9.75
N SER A 25 14.88 9.93 10.84
CA SER A 25 14.86 9.46 12.23
C SER A 25 13.43 9.32 12.75
N ASP A 26 12.46 9.05 11.87
CA ASP A 26 11.06 8.91 12.24
C ASP A 26 10.69 7.41 12.30
N PRO A 27 10.56 6.82 13.50
CA PRO A 27 10.21 5.41 13.70
C PRO A 27 8.71 5.12 13.51
N GLN A 28 7.90 6.11 13.11
CA GLN A 28 6.49 5.90 12.80
C GLN A 28 6.41 5.20 11.44
N GLY A 29 6.28 3.87 11.48
CA GLY A 29 6.22 2.99 10.33
C GLY A 29 5.30 3.52 9.23
N THR A 30 5.67 3.25 7.99
CA THR A 30 4.83 3.51 6.82
C THR A 30 3.43 2.93 7.06
N GLY A 31 2.36 3.59 6.64
CA GLY A 31 1.00 3.06 6.81
C GLY A 31 0.62 2.01 5.74
N GLY A 32 1.53 1.76 4.79
CA GLY A 32 1.34 0.87 3.66
C GLY A 32 2.65 0.62 2.92
N MET A 33 2.58 -0.19 1.87
CA MET A 33 3.68 -0.47 0.96
C MET A 33 3.16 -0.83 -0.44
N THR A 34 4.03 -0.67 -1.44
CA THR A 34 3.79 -1.17 -2.79
C THR A 34 4.05 -2.67 -2.83
N LEU A 35 3.06 -3.44 -3.28
CA LEU A 35 3.13 -4.88 -3.47
C LEU A 35 3.07 -5.22 -4.96
N GLU A 36 3.92 -6.15 -5.39
CA GLU A 36 3.80 -6.82 -6.68
C GLU A 36 2.86 -8.02 -6.52
N LEU A 37 1.76 -8.03 -7.25
CA LEU A 37 0.73 -9.07 -7.23
C LEU A 37 1.08 -10.24 -8.18
N ARG A 38 0.31 -11.33 -8.10
CA ARG A 38 0.62 -12.57 -8.83
C ARG A 38 0.55 -12.43 -10.35
N ASP A 39 -0.35 -11.59 -10.82
CA ASP A 39 -0.55 -11.19 -12.21
C ASP A 39 0.54 -10.24 -12.73
N GLY A 40 1.44 -9.78 -11.85
CA GLY A 40 2.56 -8.91 -12.19
C GLY A 40 2.20 -7.42 -12.20
N THR A 41 1.04 -7.05 -11.63
CA THR A 41 0.70 -5.65 -11.38
C THR A 41 1.32 -5.18 -10.07
N GLU A 42 1.57 -3.88 -9.97
CA GLU A 42 2.10 -3.24 -8.76
C GLU A 42 1.04 -2.29 -8.22
N HIS A 43 0.66 -2.48 -6.95
CA HIS A 43 -0.36 -1.66 -6.29
C HIS A 43 0.15 -1.18 -4.93
N PHE A 44 -0.13 0.08 -4.59
CA PHE A 44 0.15 0.62 -3.27
C PHE A 44 -1.03 0.38 -2.34
N LEU A 45 -0.82 -0.42 -1.29
CA LEU A 45 -1.87 -0.84 -0.38
C LEU A 45 -1.52 -0.48 1.07
N CYS A 46 -2.53 -0.06 1.84
CA CYS A 46 -2.40 0.09 3.29
C CYS A 46 -2.33 -1.28 3.97
N PHE A 47 -1.72 -1.35 5.16
CA PHE A 47 -1.64 -2.60 5.90
C PHE A 47 -3.01 -3.23 6.17
N ASP A 48 -4.04 -2.42 6.42
CA ASP A 48 -5.40 -2.91 6.65
C ASP A 48 -6.01 -3.61 5.42
N CYS A 49 -5.72 -3.14 4.20
CA CYS A 49 -6.17 -3.79 2.97
C CYS A 49 -5.34 -5.04 2.68
N ILE A 50 -4.03 -5.01 2.94
CA ILE A 50 -3.14 -6.16 2.76
C ILE A 50 -3.60 -7.33 3.65
N GLU A 51 -4.00 -7.06 4.89
CA GLU A 51 -4.51 -8.09 5.81
C GLU A 51 -5.86 -8.69 5.39
N ARG A 52 -6.60 -8.03 4.49
CA ARG A 52 -7.88 -8.53 3.95
C ARG A 52 -7.72 -9.30 2.66
N LEU A 53 -6.60 -9.14 1.96
CA LEU A 53 -6.34 -9.82 0.70
C LEU A 53 -6.20 -11.34 0.91
N PRO A 54 -6.59 -12.15 -0.10
CA PRO A 54 -6.35 -13.59 -0.08
C PRO A 54 -4.86 -13.91 -0.20
N ASP A 55 -4.48 -15.18 0.05
CA ASP A 55 -3.09 -15.65 -0.02
C ASP A 55 -2.41 -15.43 -1.39
N ASP A 56 -3.18 -15.41 -2.49
CA ASP A 56 -2.69 -15.18 -3.86
C ASP A 56 -3.51 -14.04 -4.49
N PRO A 57 -3.20 -12.77 -4.14
CA PRO A 57 -3.98 -11.63 -4.58
C PRO A 57 -3.65 -11.24 -6.01
N THR A 58 -4.68 -10.77 -6.71
CA THR A 58 -4.64 -10.23 -8.07
C THR A 58 -5.24 -8.83 -8.12
N GLU A 59 -5.07 -8.10 -9.22
CA GLU A 59 -5.69 -6.77 -9.43
C GLU A 59 -7.21 -6.81 -9.17
N ALA A 60 -7.89 -7.92 -9.53
CA ALA A 60 -9.32 -8.06 -9.30
C ALA A 60 -9.70 -8.02 -7.81
N ASP A 61 -8.88 -8.63 -6.94
CA ASP A 61 -9.12 -8.62 -5.49
C ASP A 61 -8.93 -7.21 -4.89
N VAL A 62 -7.99 -6.43 -5.44
CA VAL A 62 -7.77 -5.03 -5.06
C VAL A 62 -8.98 -4.17 -5.46
N LEU A 63 -9.46 -4.31 -6.68
CA LEU A 63 -10.62 -3.59 -7.19
C LEU A 63 -11.92 -3.98 -6.47
N GLU A 64 -12.03 -5.23 -6.01
CA GLU A 64 -13.16 -5.68 -5.19
C GLU A 64 -13.19 -4.95 -3.84
N LEU A 65 -12.03 -4.68 -3.24
CA LEU A 65 -11.91 -3.90 -2.00
C LEU A 65 -12.19 -2.39 -2.18
N GLU A 66 -12.02 -1.83 -3.39
CA GLU A 66 -12.37 -0.43 -3.69
C GLU A 66 -13.89 -0.21 -3.74
N ALA A 67 -14.64 -1.25 -4.12
CA ALA A 67 -16.08 -1.17 -4.31
C ALA A 67 -16.90 -1.15 -2.99
N GLU A 68 -16.26 -1.26 -1.82
CA GLU A 68 -16.91 -1.31 -0.50
C GLU A 68 -17.05 0.05 0.21
#